data_AF-A0A0C2RLW3-F1
#
_entry.id   AF-A0A0C2RLW3-F1
#
_cell.length_a   1.000
_cell.length_b   1.000
_cell.length_c   1.000
_cell.angle_alpha   90.00
_cell.angle_beta   90.00
_cell.angle_gamma   90.00
#
_symmetry.space_group_name_H-M   'P 1'
#
loop_
_entity.id
_entity.type
_entity.pdbx_description
1 polymer ?
#
loop_
_entity_poly.entity_id
_entity_poly.type
_entity_poly.pdbx_seq_one_letter_code
_entity_poly.pdbx_strand_id
1 'polypeptide(L)'
;MIIAILALAVLILGALQIKDMMQKPDNSLTLYQEIAFADDMEEVEALMLEGYEENFDPEAVEHMMRADRQALGIEQFTLVEFHDRTYLVESSPGTDQLYILNIEEPPEEIRDYFEE
;
A
#
# COMPACT_ATOMS: atom_id res chain seq x y z
N MET A 1 -17.12 41.64 1.26
CA MET A 1 -16.12 41.19 0.27
C MET A 1 -14.92 40.53 0.94
N ILE A 2 -14.18 41.22 1.83
CA ILE A 2 -13.02 40.64 2.54
C ILE A 2 -13.37 39.37 3.34
N ILE A 3 -14.49 39.39 4.08
CA ILE A 3 -14.95 38.23 4.87
C ILE A 3 -15.26 37.02 3.96
N ALA A 4 -15.83 37.24 2.77
CA ALA A 4 -16.13 36.17 1.84
C ALA A 4 -14.86 35.57 1.21
N ILE A 5 -13.85 36.40 0.94
CA ILE A 5 -12.53 35.94 0.44
C ILE A 5 -11.81 35.12 1.52
N LEU A 6 -11.86 35.55 2.79
CA LEU A 6 -11.28 34.80 3.90
C LEU A 6 -11.98 33.46 4.13
N ALA A 7 -13.32 33.43 4.06
CA ALA A 7 -14.08 32.19 4.16
C ALA A 7 -13.75 31.21 3.02
N LEU A 8 -13.61 31.71 1.79
CA LEU A 8 -13.21 30.90 0.63
C LEU A 8 -11.77 30.38 0.80
N ALA A 9 -10.84 31.19 1.30
CA ALA A 9 -9.47 30.77 1.57
C ALA A 9 -9.41 29.66 2.62
N VAL A 10 -10.20 29.74 3.70
CA VAL A 10 -10.30 28.68 4.71
C VAL A 10 -10.88 27.39 4.12
N LEU A 11 -11.89 27.49 3.25
CA LEU A 11 -12.46 26.32 2.57
C LEU A 11 -11.47 25.66 1.60
N ILE A 12 -10.69 26.45 0.84
CA ILE A 12 -9.66 25.94 -0.06
C ILE A 12 -8.53 25.28 0.72
N LEU A 13 -8.04 25.92 1.79
CA LEU A 13 -7.01 25.34 2.66
C LEU A 13 -7.50 24.06 3.36
N GLY A 14 -8.76 24.03 3.81
CA GLY A 14 -9.38 22.84 4.37
C GLY A 14 -9.52 21.71 3.36
N ALA A 15 -9.93 22.01 2.12
CA ALA A 15 -10.02 21.01 1.04
C ALA A 15 -8.65 20.44 0.65
N LEU A 16 -7.60 21.26 0.67
CA LEU A 16 -6.23 20.80 0.41
C LEU A 16 -5.72 19.85 1.50
N GLN A 17 -6.00 20.12 2.78
CA GLN A 17 -5.62 19.20 3.87
C GLN A 17 -6.40 17.88 3.83
N ILE A 18 -7.65 17.89 3.36
CA ILE A 18 -8.43 16.66 3.13
C ILE A 18 -7.87 15.88 1.94
N LYS A 19 -7.28 16.55 0.94
CA LYS A 19 -6.66 15.90 -0.23
C LYS A 19 -5.44 15.06 0.18
N ASP A 20 -4.58 15.57 1.06
CA ASP A 20 -3.44 14.80 1.60
C ASP A 20 -3.91 13.66 2.52
N MET A 21 -5.15 13.73 3.00
CA MET A 21 -5.86 12.69 3.74
C MET A 21 -6.70 11.77 2.85
N MET A 22 -6.70 11.94 1.52
CA MET A 22 -7.26 10.94 0.60
C MET A 22 -6.47 9.66 0.83
N GLN A 23 -7.22 8.68 1.31
CA GLN A 23 -6.74 7.55 2.09
C GLN A 23 -5.70 6.77 1.30
N LYS A 24 -4.42 6.88 1.70
CA LYS A 24 -3.46 5.85 1.33
C LYS A 24 -4.06 4.50 1.75
N PRO A 25 -3.92 3.46 0.91
CA PRO A 25 -4.51 2.16 1.19
C PRO A 25 -4.05 1.66 2.57
N ASP A 26 -5.00 1.27 3.40
CA ASP A 26 -4.77 0.85 4.79
C ASP A 26 -4.66 -0.68 4.95
N ASN A 27 -4.89 -1.41 3.86
CA ASN A 27 -4.80 -2.86 3.80
C ASN A 27 -4.40 -3.32 2.38
N SER A 28 -3.97 -4.58 2.25
CA SER A 28 -3.47 -5.14 0.99
C SER A 28 -4.53 -5.23 -0.11
N LEU A 29 -5.81 -5.41 0.22
CA LEU A 29 -6.90 -5.46 -0.76
C LEU A 29 -7.11 -4.08 -1.38
N THR A 30 -7.18 -3.03 -0.56
CA THR A 30 -7.31 -1.65 -1.06
C THR A 30 -6.07 -1.25 -1.85
N LEU A 31 -4.86 -1.61 -1.38
CA LEU A 31 -3.63 -1.34 -2.13
C LEU A 31 -3.67 -1.98 -3.53
N TYR A 32 -4.07 -3.24 -3.62
CA TYR A 32 -4.22 -3.90 -4.91
C TYR A 32 -5.25 -3.20 -5.81
N GLN A 33 -6.38 -2.77 -5.26
CA GLN A 33 -7.42 -2.08 -6.04
C GLN A 33 -6.92 -0.75 -6.60
N GLU A 34 -6.25 0.07 -5.78
CA GLU A 34 -5.64 1.33 -6.21
C GLU A 34 -4.61 1.10 -7.32
N ILE A 35 -3.77 0.05 -7.21
CA ILE A 35 -2.81 -0.29 -8.27
C ILE A 35 -3.52 -0.79 -9.53
N ALA A 36 -4.42 -1.76 -9.41
CA ALA A 36 -5.03 -2.45 -10.55
C ALA A 36 -6.00 -1.57 -11.35
N PHE A 37 -6.56 -0.55 -10.71
CA PHE A 37 -7.54 0.37 -11.31
C PHE A 37 -7.01 1.79 -11.53
N ALA A 38 -5.72 2.03 -11.29
CA ALA A 38 -5.08 3.31 -11.60
C ALA A 38 -5.23 3.65 -13.11
N ASP A 39 -5.42 4.93 -13.40
CA ASP A 39 -5.54 5.42 -14.78
C ASP A 39 -4.17 5.46 -15.48
N ASP A 40 -3.09 5.67 -14.72
CA ASP A 40 -1.71 5.70 -15.20
C ASP A 40 -0.67 5.32 -14.12
N MET A 41 0.61 5.24 -14.51
CA MET A 41 1.70 4.88 -13.59
C MET A 41 1.98 5.97 -12.54
N GLU A 42 1.68 7.24 -12.81
CA GLU A 42 1.94 8.36 -11.89
C GLU A 42 1.04 8.21 -10.64
N GLU A 43 -0.19 7.73 -10.82
CA GLU A 43 -1.09 7.40 -9.70
C GLU A 43 -0.52 6.28 -8.81
N VAL A 44 0.09 5.25 -9.40
CA VAL A 44 0.69 4.15 -8.64
C VAL A 44 1.98 4.60 -7.95
N GLU A 45 2.82 5.39 -8.61
CA GLU A 45 4.03 5.98 -8.03
C GLU A 45 3.69 6.86 -6.81
N ALA A 46 2.56 7.58 -6.84
CA ALA A 46 2.09 8.38 -5.71
C ALA A 46 1.70 7.55 -4.46
N LEU A 47 1.48 6.24 -4.60
CA LEU A 47 1.23 5.34 -3.47
C LEU A 47 2.52 5.02 -2.69
N MET A 48 3.70 5.25 -3.28
CA MET A 48 4.97 4.96 -2.64
C MET A 48 5.20 5.80 -1.38
N LEU A 49 6.03 5.25 -0.50
CA LEU A 49 6.55 5.99 0.64
C LEU A 49 7.67 6.91 0.16
N GLU A 50 7.64 8.18 0.58
CA GLU A 50 8.68 9.15 0.23
C GLU A 50 10.07 8.61 0.59
N GLY A 51 11.00 8.66 -0.37
CA GLY A 51 12.35 8.13 -0.24
C GLY A 51 12.53 6.66 -0.67
N TYR A 52 11.47 5.99 -1.13
CA TYR A 52 11.52 4.62 -1.63
C TYR A 52 11.35 4.52 -3.15
N GLU A 53 11.30 5.64 -3.88
CA GLU A 53 10.97 5.71 -5.30
C GLU A 53 11.91 4.87 -6.18
N GLU A 54 13.16 4.65 -5.74
CA GLU A 54 14.12 3.78 -6.44
C GLU A 54 13.72 2.30 -6.49
N ASN A 55 12.79 1.86 -5.63
CA ASN A 55 12.26 0.50 -5.61
C ASN A 55 11.06 0.31 -6.55
N PHE A 56 10.62 1.37 -7.24
CA PHE A 56 9.52 1.27 -8.19
C PHE A 56 9.92 0.40 -9.39
N ASP A 57 9.15 -0.65 -9.66
CA ASP A 57 9.29 -1.49 -10.83
C ASP A 57 8.12 -1.25 -11.81
N PRO A 58 8.34 -0.47 -12.89
CA PRO A 58 7.30 -0.18 -13.87
C PRO A 58 6.73 -1.43 -14.55
N GLU A 59 7.53 -2.48 -14.75
CA GLU A 59 7.07 -3.70 -15.43
C GLU A 59 6.12 -4.50 -14.52
N ALA A 60 6.44 -4.60 -13.23
CA ALA A 60 5.57 -5.21 -12.24
C ALA A 60 4.24 -4.44 -12.09
N VAL A 61 4.30 -3.10 -12.06
CA VAL A 61 3.10 -2.26 -11.98
C VAL A 61 2.24 -2.39 -13.24
N GLU A 62 2.84 -2.31 -14.43
CA GLU A 62 2.12 -2.51 -15.69
C GLU A 62 1.43 -3.88 -15.72
N HIS A 63 2.09 -4.93 -15.18
CA HIS A 63 1.49 -6.25 -15.08
C HIS A 63 0.21 -6.25 -14.22
N MET A 64 0.23 -5.57 -13.07
CA MET A 64 -0.88 -5.52 -12.12
C MET A 64 -2.07 -4.67 -12.63
N MET A 65 -1.81 -3.62 -13.40
CA MET A 65 -2.83 -2.73 -14.01
C MET A 65 -3.61 -3.36 -15.16
N ARG A 66 -3.17 -4.51 -15.66
CA ARG A 66 -3.80 -5.14 -16.84
C ARG A 66 -5.20 -5.65 -16.53
N ALA A 67 -6.19 -5.10 -17.21
CA ALA A 67 -7.60 -5.50 -17.08
C ALA A 67 -7.89 -6.98 -17.39
N ASP A 68 -7.03 -7.65 -18.18
CA ASP A 68 -7.12 -9.09 -18.46
C ASP A 68 -6.45 -9.98 -17.40
N ARG A 69 -5.87 -9.39 -16.35
CA ARG A 69 -5.10 -10.07 -15.30
C ARG A 69 -5.59 -9.67 -13.92
N GLN A 70 -6.66 -10.35 -13.49
CA GLN A 70 -7.15 -10.22 -12.13
C GLN A 70 -6.32 -11.11 -11.19
N ALA A 71 -6.03 -10.59 -9.99
CA ALA A 71 -5.42 -11.39 -8.94
C ALA A 71 -6.31 -12.58 -8.60
N LEU A 72 -5.70 -13.77 -8.50
CA LEU A 72 -6.40 -14.99 -8.07
C LEU A 72 -6.62 -15.02 -6.56
N GLY A 73 -5.79 -14.30 -5.81
CA GLY A 73 -5.83 -14.16 -4.37
C GLY A 73 -4.97 -12.96 -3.96
N ILE A 74 -5.28 -12.40 -2.79
CA ILE A 74 -4.52 -11.32 -2.17
C ILE A 74 -4.26 -11.78 -0.75
N GLU A 75 -3.00 -11.81 -0.36
CA GLU A 75 -2.55 -12.25 0.95
C GLU A 75 -1.81 -11.07 1.61
N GLN A 76 -1.91 -10.95 2.94
CA GLN A 76 -1.20 -9.92 3.68
C GLN A 76 -0.25 -10.59 4.67
N PHE A 77 1.04 -10.30 4.52
CA PHE A 77 2.08 -10.86 5.38
C PHE A 77 2.78 -9.78 6.19
N THR A 78 3.18 -10.13 7.40
CA THR A 78 4.10 -9.35 8.22
C THR A 78 5.27 -10.24 8.60
N LEU A 79 6.48 -9.80 8.26
CA LEU A 79 7.70 -10.44 8.72
C LEU A 79 8.09 -9.88 10.08
N VAL A 80 8.29 -10.76 11.06
CA VAL A 80 8.70 -10.39 12.42
C VAL A 80 10.04 -11.04 12.73
N GLU A 81 11.08 -10.22 12.78
CA GLU A 81 12.47 -10.66 12.94
C GLU A 81 12.94 -10.52 14.39
N PHE A 82 13.52 -11.60 14.90
CA PHE A 82 14.25 -11.66 16.15
C PHE A 82 15.71 -12.00 15.85
N HIS A 83 16.59 -11.82 16.84
CA HIS A 83 18.02 -12.12 16.67
C HIS A 83 18.29 -13.57 16.22
N ASP A 84 17.46 -14.54 16.63
CA ASP A 84 17.67 -15.96 16.36
C ASP A 84 16.63 -16.59 15.42
N ARG A 85 15.53 -15.90 15.14
CA ARG A 85 14.38 -16.45 14.41
C ARG A 85 13.60 -15.37 13.69
N THR A 86 12.96 -15.76 12.60
CA THR A 86 12.02 -14.92 11.86
C THR A 86 10.70 -15.65 11.74
N TYR A 87 9.59 -14.92 11.86
CA TYR A 87 8.24 -15.45 11.68
C TYR A 87 7.51 -14.69 10.60
N LEU A 88 6.79 -15.42 9.76
CA LEU A 88 5.83 -14.89 8.80
C LEU A 88 4.44 -14.96 9.45
N VAL A 89 3.80 -13.82 9.62
CA VAL A 89 2.43 -13.70 10.12
C VAL A 89 1.51 -13.39 8.95
N GLU A 90 0.66 -14.34 8.59
CA GLU A 90 -0.41 -14.13 7.62
C GLU A 90 -1.62 -13.51 8.31
N SER A 91 -2.10 -12.40 7.76
CA SER A 91 -3.24 -11.65 8.28
C SER A 91 -4.37 -11.54 7.26
N SER A 92 -5.60 -11.35 7.73
CA SER A 92 -6.76 -11.16 6.87
C SER A 92 -6.61 -9.91 5.99
N PRO A 93 -6.70 -10.04 4.65
CA PRO A 93 -6.72 -8.89 3.75
C PRO A 93 -8.09 -8.18 3.81
N GLY A 94 -8.13 -6.86 3.62
CA GLY A 94 -9.39 -6.13 3.42
C GLY A 94 -10.26 -5.89 4.66
N THR A 95 -9.72 -6.10 5.86
CA THR A 95 -10.45 -5.90 7.12
C THR A 95 -9.95 -4.68 7.88
N ASP A 96 -10.85 -3.88 8.46
CA ASP A 96 -10.52 -2.72 9.32
C ASP A 96 -9.60 -3.08 10.50
N GLN A 97 -9.64 -4.34 10.93
CA GLN A 97 -8.76 -4.91 11.96
C GLN A 97 -8.15 -6.20 11.43
N LEU A 98 -6.83 -6.32 11.53
CA LEU A 98 -6.12 -7.52 11.10
C LEU A 98 -6.46 -8.70 12.01
N TYR A 99 -6.87 -9.81 11.40
CA TYR A 99 -7.01 -11.11 12.07
C TYR A 99 -5.87 -12.02 11.65
N ILE A 100 -5.25 -12.69 12.62
CA ILE A 100 -4.20 -13.67 12.36
C ILE A 100 -4.82 -14.90 11.72
N LEU A 101 -4.35 -15.27 10.53
CA LEU A 101 -4.74 -16.48 9.81
C LEU A 101 -3.73 -17.60 10.06
N ASN A 102 -2.43 -17.29 10.02
CA ASN A 102 -1.34 -18.24 10.23
C ASN A 102 -0.10 -17.57 10.84
N ILE A 103 0.72 -18.35 11.54
CA ILE A 103 2.06 -17.94 12.02
C ILE A 103 3.01 -19.12 11.84
N GLU A 104 4.06 -18.92 11.05
CA GLU A 104 5.08 -19.94 10.80
C GLU A 104 6.47 -19.33 10.63
N GLU A 105 7.51 -20.16 10.72
CA GLU A 105 8.85 -19.75 10.27
C GLU A 105 8.85 -19.77 8.73
N PRO A 106 9.34 -18.72 8.06
CA PRO A 106 9.36 -18.71 6.61
C PRO A 106 10.31 -19.80 6.08
N PRO A 107 10.11 -20.31 4.85
CA PRO A 107 11.01 -21.26 4.21
C PRO A 107 12.46 -20.75 4.21
N GLU A 108 13.43 -21.66 4.23
CA GLU A 108 14.86 -21.29 4.30
C GLU A 108 15.25 -20.28 3.21
N GLU A 109 14.71 -20.46 2.00
CA GLU A 109 14.93 -19.59 0.84
C GLU A 109 14.53 -18.12 1.09
N ILE A 110 13.48 -17.88 1.87
CA ILE A 110 13.02 -16.55 2.22
C ILE A 110 13.89 -15.97 3.34
N ARG A 111 14.35 -16.80 4.28
CA ARG A 111 15.30 -16.34 5.33
C ARG A 111 16.59 -15.86 4.69
N ASP A 112 17.13 -16.63 3.74
CA ASP A 112 18.37 -16.30 3.05
C ASP A 112 18.27 -14.97 2.28
N TYR A 113 17.10 -14.66 1.70
CA TYR A 113 16.87 -13.40 0.97
C TYR A 113 16.96 -12.15 1.87
N PHE A 114 16.60 -12.25 3.14
CA PHE A 114 16.62 -11.12 4.08
C PHE A 114 17.92 -11.03 4.91
N GLU A 115 18.81 -12.03 4.82
CA GLU A 115 20.13 -12.03 5.47
C GLU A 115 21.25 -11.39 4.62
N GLU A 116 21.03 -11.16 3.32
CA GLU A 116 21.95 -10.44 2.40
C GLU A 116 21.67 -8.93 2.32
#